data_AF-A0A944V296-F1
#
_entry.id   AF-A0A944V296-F1
#
_cell.length_a   1.000
_cell.length_b   1.000
_cell.length_c   1.000
_cell.angle_alpha   90.00
_cell.angle_beta   90.00
_cell.angle_gamma   90.00
#
_symmetry.space_group_name_H-M   'P 1'
#
loop_
_entity.id
_entity.type
_entity.pdbx_description
1 polymer ?
#
loop_
_entity_poly.entity_id
_entity_poly.type
_entity_poly.pdbx_seq_one_letter_code
_entity_poly.pdbx_strand_id
1 'polypeptide(L)'
;HRLNEFEIQLPLLKERSDDIPMLAKAFVNESNTDLNKSIKGISIEAMKILLNYEWLGNVRELKHVIKRAVLLEESDEISPDVLSIKNEVNEKSNDYLNFDSNASFESIIDNVERDLIIRAIEQSDGNKSRAAEKLNINRKTLYRKIKYLNIPLS
;
A
#
# COMPACT_ATOMS: atom_id res chain seq x y z
N HIS A 1 -12.72 -37.31 -10.81
CA HIS A 1 -13.20 -37.14 -9.42
C HIS A 1 -13.18 -35.66 -9.07
N ARG A 2 -14.30 -35.16 -8.55
CA ARG A 2 -14.53 -33.77 -8.10
C ARG A 2 -13.82 -33.53 -6.76
N LEU A 3 -13.25 -32.35 -6.57
CA LEU A 3 -13.14 -31.72 -5.25
C LEU A 3 -13.76 -30.33 -5.37
N ASN A 4 -14.99 -30.21 -4.85
CA ASN A 4 -15.51 -28.94 -4.37
C ASN A 4 -14.69 -28.61 -3.13
N GLU A 5 -13.67 -27.78 -3.26
CA GLU A 5 -12.91 -27.28 -2.11
C GLU A 5 -13.49 -25.91 -1.74
N PHE A 6 -14.10 -25.87 -0.56
CA PHE A 6 -14.87 -24.78 0.00
C PHE A 6 -14.10 -23.46 -0.07
N GLU A 7 -14.63 -22.48 -0.81
CA GLU A 7 -14.16 -21.10 -0.80
C GLU A 7 -14.55 -20.50 0.56
N ILE A 8 -13.63 -20.51 1.53
CA ILE A 8 -13.82 -19.82 2.81
C ILE A 8 -13.83 -18.33 2.50
N GLN A 9 -15.02 -17.76 2.31
CA GLN A 9 -15.17 -16.31 2.23
C GLN A 9 -14.88 -15.74 3.62
N LEU A 10 -13.61 -15.39 3.85
CA LEU A 10 -13.21 -14.63 5.03
C LEU A 10 -13.82 -13.23 4.90
N PRO A 11 -14.73 -12.85 5.81
CA PRO A 11 -15.33 -11.52 5.76
C PRO A 11 -14.24 -10.45 5.94
N LEU A 12 -14.48 -9.28 5.35
CA LEU A 12 -13.54 -8.17 5.41
C LEU A 12 -13.36 -7.70 6.85
N LEU A 13 -12.18 -7.15 7.19
CA LEU A 13 -11.92 -6.69 8.56
C LEU A 13 -12.92 -5.61 9.02
N LYS A 14 -13.43 -4.82 8.07
CA LYS A 14 -14.50 -3.83 8.27
C LYS A 14 -15.81 -4.46 8.79
N GLU A 15 -16.14 -5.68 8.38
CA GLU A 15 -17.34 -6.41 8.82
C GLU A 15 -17.17 -7.02 10.22
N ARG A 16 -15.94 -6.95 10.78
CA ARG A 16 -15.53 -7.45 12.09
C ARG A 16 -14.63 -6.44 12.81
N SER A 17 -15.03 -5.18 12.80
CA SER A 17 -14.25 -4.08 13.40
C SER A 17 -13.94 -4.30 14.89
N ASP A 18 -14.75 -5.09 15.59
CA ASP A 18 -14.55 -5.47 16.99
C ASP A 18 -13.25 -6.27 17.24
N ASP A 19 -12.70 -6.92 16.20
CA ASP A 19 -11.45 -7.68 16.27
C ASP A 19 -10.21 -6.77 16.15
N ILE A 20 -10.36 -5.55 15.61
CA ILE A 20 -9.25 -4.63 15.32
C ILE A 20 -8.41 -4.32 16.57
N PRO A 21 -8.98 -3.99 17.75
CA PRO A 21 -8.18 -3.71 18.94
C PRO A 21 -7.33 -4.90 19.39
N MET A 22 -7.89 -6.11 19.33
CA MET A 22 -7.18 -7.34 19.72
C MET A 22 -6.03 -7.64 18.75
N LEU A 23 -6.31 -7.57 17.44
CA LEU A 23 -5.33 -7.82 16.39
C LEU A 23 -4.21 -6.78 16.40
N ALA A 24 -4.55 -5.50 16.52
CA ALA A 24 -3.58 -4.42 16.57
C ALA A 24 -2.62 -4.59 17.76
N LYS A 25 -3.14 -4.95 18.95
CA LYS A 25 -2.31 -5.25 20.11
C LYS A 25 -1.38 -6.44 19.88
N ALA A 26 -1.86 -7.51 19.25
CA ALA A 26 -1.03 -8.67 18.91
C ALA A 26 0.11 -8.27 17.95
N PHE A 27 -0.17 -7.48 16.92
CA PHE A 27 0.84 -7.02 15.95
C PHE A 27 1.84 -6.04 16.54
N VAL A 28 1.46 -5.20 17.51
CA VAL A 28 2.42 -4.36 18.25
C VAL A 28 3.42 -5.23 19.01
N ASN A 29 2.95 -6.27 19.71
CA ASN A 29 3.83 -7.17 20.46
C ASN A 29 4.77 -7.96 19.55
N GLU A 30 4.25 -8.46 18.43
CA GLU A 30 5.06 -9.14 17.40
C GLU A 30 6.12 -8.18 16.85
N SER A 31 5.73 -6.96 16.49
CA SER A 31 6.64 -5.96 15.90
C SER A 31 7.69 -5.45 16.89
N ASN A 32 7.36 -5.29 18.17
CA ASN A 32 8.33 -4.96 19.21
C ASN A 32 9.44 -6.01 19.29
N THR A 33 9.06 -7.29 19.21
CA THR A 33 10.00 -8.42 19.22
C THR A 33 10.89 -8.40 17.98
N ASP A 34 10.29 -8.25 16.79
CA ASP A 34 11.00 -8.21 15.51
C ASP A 34 11.99 -7.04 15.38
N LEU A 35 11.61 -5.87 15.91
CA LEU A 35 12.32 -4.60 15.70
C LEU A 35 13.14 -4.14 16.92
N ASN A 36 13.18 -4.94 17.99
CA ASN A 36 13.78 -4.58 19.28
C ASN A 36 13.28 -3.22 19.81
N LYS A 37 11.96 -3.00 19.73
CA LYS A 37 11.26 -1.80 20.23
C LYS A 37 10.48 -2.12 21.52
N SER A 38 10.01 -1.09 22.21
CA SER A 38 9.26 -1.23 23.47
C SER A 38 8.01 -0.33 23.50
N ILE A 39 7.22 -0.39 22.42
CA ILE A 39 5.92 0.29 22.35
C ILE A 39 4.95 -0.41 23.30
N LYS A 40 4.37 0.33 24.24
CA LYS A 40 3.42 -0.16 25.26
C LYS A 40 1.99 -0.24 24.74
N GLY A 41 1.64 0.55 23.73
CA GLY A 41 0.26 0.62 23.26
C GLY A 41 0.03 1.48 22.03
N ILE A 42 -1.25 1.71 21.77
CA ILE A 42 -1.76 2.56 20.68
C ILE A 42 -2.60 3.63 21.36
N SER A 43 -2.33 4.91 21.05
CA SER A 43 -3.11 6.02 21.58
C SER A 43 -4.59 5.92 21.19
N ILE A 44 -5.46 6.57 21.96
CA ILE A 44 -6.92 6.54 21.71
C ILE A 44 -7.23 7.11 20.33
N GLU A 45 -6.54 8.18 19.94
CA GLU A 45 -6.67 8.85 18.65
C GLU A 45 -6.26 7.92 17.51
N ALA A 46 -5.11 7.25 17.66
CA ALA A 46 -4.64 6.26 16.69
C ALA A 46 -5.62 5.08 16.56
N MET A 47 -6.13 4.56 17.68
CA MET A 47 -7.11 3.46 17.68
C MET A 47 -8.42 3.85 16.97
N LYS A 48 -8.90 5.09 17.15
CA LYS A 48 -10.07 5.60 16.41
C LYS A 48 -9.83 5.61 14.90
N ILE A 49 -8.63 5.95 14.44
CA ILE A 49 -8.30 5.91 13.01
C ILE A 49 -8.33 4.45 12.53
N LEU A 50 -7.71 3.53 13.28
CA LEU A 50 -7.72 2.11 12.93
C LEU A 50 -9.15 1.54 12.84
N LEU A 51 -10.05 1.92 13.74
CA LEU A 51 -11.43 1.43 13.73
C LEU A 51 -12.27 1.97 12.56
N ASN A 52 -11.98 3.19 12.08
CA ASN A 52 -12.76 3.85 11.03
C ASN A 52 -12.23 3.58 9.61
N TYR A 53 -11.05 2.95 9.49
CA TYR A 53 -10.44 2.68 8.21
C TYR A 53 -11.06 1.45 7.52
N GLU A 54 -11.08 1.43 6.18
CA GLU A 54 -11.83 0.42 5.42
C GLU A 54 -11.18 -0.96 5.37
N TRP A 55 -9.86 -1.04 5.57
CA TRP A 55 -9.08 -2.29 5.57
C TRP A 55 -9.40 -3.20 4.39
N LEU A 56 -9.30 -2.67 3.16
CA LEU A 56 -9.52 -3.45 1.93
C LEU A 56 -8.53 -4.63 1.83
N GLY A 57 -7.32 -4.49 2.40
CA GLY A 57 -6.34 -5.56 2.54
C GLY A 57 -6.50 -6.41 3.81
N ASN A 58 -7.61 -6.26 4.53
CA ASN A 58 -8.02 -7.04 5.70
C ASN A 58 -6.92 -7.09 6.80
N VAL A 59 -6.79 -8.20 7.52
CA VAL A 59 -5.79 -8.41 8.60
C VAL A 59 -4.35 -8.13 8.16
N ARG A 60 -4.02 -8.38 6.89
CA ARG A 60 -2.65 -8.21 6.37
C ARG A 60 -2.26 -6.74 6.30
N GLU A 61 -3.17 -5.89 5.83
CA GLU A 61 -2.97 -4.44 5.79
C GLU A 61 -2.79 -3.87 7.20
N LEU A 62 -3.66 -4.26 8.14
CA LEU A 62 -3.54 -3.89 9.55
C LEU A 62 -2.17 -4.27 10.12
N LYS A 63 -1.71 -5.50 9.90
CA LYS A 63 -0.39 -5.95 10.35
C LYS A 63 0.74 -5.09 9.80
N HIS A 64 0.69 -4.76 8.50
CA HIS A 64 1.73 -3.95 7.86
C HIS A 64 1.76 -2.52 8.39
N VAL A 65 0.59 -1.89 8.53
CA VAL A 65 0.45 -0.53 9.09
C VAL A 65 1.00 -0.49 10.52
N ILE A 66 0.64 -1.44 11.37
CA ILE A 66 1.13 -1.50 12.75
C ILE A 66 2.64 -1.73 12.80
N LYS A 67 3.18 -2.65 11.99
CA LYS A 67 4.64 -2.90 11.96
C LYS A 67 5.42 -1.66 11.56
N ARG A 68 4.94 -0.91 10.57
CA ARG A 68 5.52 0.36 10.16
C ARG A 68 5.39 1.43 11.25
N ALA A 69 4.24 1.52 11.91
CA ALA A 69 4.03 2.45 13.02
C ALA A 69 5.04 2.20 14.15
N VAL A 70 5.24 0.93 14.56
CA VAL A 70 6.24 0.56 15.58
C VAL A 70 7.67 0.92 15.16
N LEU A 71 8.00 0.77 13.87
CA LEU A 71 9.31 1.14 13.34
C LEU A 71 9.58 2.65 13.45
N LEU A 72 8.59 3.46 13.06
CA LEU A 72 8.70 4.91 12.97
C LEU A 72 8.47 5.63 14.29
N GLU A 73 7.73 5.02 15.21
CA GLU A 73 7.40 5.64 16.49
C GLU A 73 8.64 5.81 17.37
N GLU A 74 8.75 7.00 17.92
CA GLU A 74 9.83 7.41 18.83
C GLU A 74 9.36 7.40 20.29
N SER A 75 8.05 7.48 20.52
CA SER A 75 7.42 7.40 21.84
C SER A 75 7.17 5.95 22.30
N ASP A 76 6.63 5.77 23.51
CA ASP A 76 6.19 4.46 24.01
C ASP A 76 4.75 4.11 23.60
N GLU A 77 4.02 4.98 22.91
CA GLU A 77 2.71 4.70 22.34
C GLU A 77 2.63 5.12 20.86
N ILE A 78 1.92 4.33 20.05
CA ILE A 78 1.65 4.66 18.65
C ILE A 78 0.73 5.88 18.58
N SER A 79 1.27 6.96 18.03
CA SER A 79 0.59 8.21 17.74
C SER A 79 -0.19 8.13 16.40
N PRO A 80 -1.20 8.98 16.19
CA PRO A 80 -1.90 9.04 14.91
C PRO A 80 -1.00 9.49 13.74
N ASP A 81 0.08 10.23 14.01
CA ASP A 81 0.94 10.80 12.97
C ASP A 81 1.80 9.74 12.26
N VAL A 82 2.17 8.67 12.97
CA VAL A 82 2.95 7.55 12.39
C VAL A 82 2.08 6.52 11.68
N LEU A 83 0.77 6.53 11.96
CA LEU A 83 -0.21 5.75 11.22
C LEU A 83 -0.33 6.34 9.82
N SER A 84 0.45 5.78 8.89
CA SER A 84 0.45 6.13 7.46
C SER A 84 -0.84 5.67 6.75
N ILE A 85 -1.97 5.69 7.45
CA ILE A 85 -3.33 5.46 6.98
C ILE A 85 -4.03 6.82 6.97
N LYS A 86 -3.74 7.62 5.94
CA LYS A 86 -4.56 8.80 5.69
C LYS A 86 -5.91 8.31 5.21
N ASN A 87 -6.99 8.83 5.79
CA ASN A 87 -8.31 8.74 5.18
C ASN A 87 -8.20 9.28 3.76
N GLU A 88 -8.15 8.40 2.77
CA GLU A 88 -8.09 8.75 1.37
C GLU A 88 -9.43 9.33 0.93
N VAL A 89 -9.60 10.62 1.20
CA VAL A 89 -10.38 11.47 0.29
C VAL A 89 -9.45 12.40 -0.49
N ASN A 90 -8.12 12.33 -0.29
CA ASN A 90 -7.20 13.14 -1.08
C ASN A 90 -5.83 12.47 -1.30
N GLU A 91 -5.47 12.45 -2.59
CA GLU A 91 -4.11 12.35 -3.15
C GLU A 91 -3.51 10.96 -3.41
N LYS A 92 -3.88 10.37 -4.56
CA LYS A 92 -3.04 9.99 -5.72
C LYS A 92 -1.55 9.62 -5.54
N SER A 93 -1.08 9.20 -4.38
CA SER A 93 0.35 9.01 -4.15
C SER A 93 0.67 7.81 -3.26
N ASN A 94 1.19 6.78 -3.93
CA ASN A 94 2.00 5.66 -3.44
C ASN A 94 1.27 4.35 -3.14
N ASP A 95 0.61 3.83 -4.18
CA ASP A 95 0.09 2.45 -4.22
C ASP A 95 1.17 1.39 -4.52
N TYR A 96 2.43 1.77 -4.79
CA TYR A 96 3.49 0.83 -5.21
C TYR A 96 3.95 -0.18 -4.15
N LEU A 97 3.51 -0.01 -2.89
CA LEU A 97 3.85 -0.90 -1.79
C LEU A 97 2.67 -1.78 -1.36
N ASN A 98 1.51 -1.64 -2.02
CA ASN A 98 0.40 -2.57 -1.87
C ASN A 98 0.69 -3.81 -2.72
N PHE A 99 1.44 -4.74 -2.13
CA PHE A 99 1.73 -6.04 -2.71
C PHE A 99 0.44 -6.88 -2.72
N ASP A 100 -0.31 -6.82 -3.82
CA ASP A 100 -1.44 -7.70 -4.07
C ASP A 100 -0.92 -9.13 -4.23
N SER A 101 -1.32 -10.02 -3.32
CA SER A 101 -0.92 -11.43 -3.34
C SER A 101 -1.42 -12.20 -4.56
N ASN A 102 -2.34 -11.64 -5.34
CA ASN A 102 -2.85 -12.21 -6.59
C ASN A 102 -2.22 -11.57 -7.83
N ALA A 103 -1.45 -10.50 -7.68
CA ALA A 103 -0.74 -9.86 -8.78
C ALA A 103 0.53 -10.66 -9.14
N SER A 104 0.70 -11.01 -10.40
CA SER A 104 1.96 -11.60 -10.85
C SER A 104 3.09 -10.58 -10.76
N PHE A 105 4.33 -11.04 -10.61
CA PHE A 105 5.52 -10.19 -10.62
C PHE A 105 5.54 -9.27 -11.85
N GLU A 106 5.16 -9.80 -13.02
CA GLU A 106 5.06 -9.04 -14.26
C GLU A 106 4.04 -7.89 -14.17
N SER A 107 2.87 -8.13 -13.55
CA SER A 107 1.85 -7.09 -13.41
C SER A 107 2.25 -5.95 -12.48
N ILE A 108 3.03 -6.24 -11.43
CA ILE A 108 3.57 -5.24 -10.51
C ILE A 108 4.60 -4.36 -11.23
N ILE A 109 5.51 -4.99 -11.98
CA ILE A 109 6.50 -4.28 -12.80
C ILE A 109 5.79 -3.39 -13.84
N ASP A 110 4.76 -3.90 -14.51
CA ASP A 110 3.99 -3.15 -15.49
C ASP A 110 3.26 -1.95 -14.87
N ASN A 111 2.74 -2.07 -13.64
CA ASN A 111 2.09 -0.98 -12.92
C ASN A 111 3.08 0.12 -12.49
N VAL A 112 4.22 -0.28 -11.91
CA VAL A 112 5.29 0.66 -11.55
C VAL A 112 5.81 1.38 -12.79
N GLU A 113 6.03 0.64 -13.88
CA GLU A 113 6.52 1.21 -15.13
C GLU A 113 5.51 2.16 -15.78
N ARG A 114 4.22 1.80 -15.76
CA ARG A 114 3.12 2.64 -16.26
C ARG A 114 3.14 4.00 -15.59
N ASP A 115 3.19 4.02 -14.27
CA ASP A 115 3.14 5.25 -13.52
C ASP A 115 4.39 6.12 -13.68
N LEU A 116 5.59 5.51 -13.73
CA LEU A 116 6.82 6.24 -14.02
C LEU A 116 6.74 6.94 -15.38
N ILE A 117 6.18 6.27 -16.38
CA ILE A 117 5.98 6.83 -17.72
C ILE A 117 4.97 7.98 -17.68
N ILE A 118 3.82 7.81 -17.01
CA ILE A 118 2.80 8.87 -16.89
C ILE A 118 3.39 10.10 -16.21
N ARG A 119 4.04 9.94 -15.06
CA ARG A 119 4.66 11.05 -14.32
C ARG A 119 5.73 11.75 -15.15
N ALA A 120 6.55 11.00 -15.89
CA ALA A 120 7.57 11.60 -16.74
C ALA A 120 6.97 12.42 -17.90
N ILE A 121 5.84 11.98 -18.46
CA ILE A 121 5.10 12.71 -19.49
C ILE A 121 4.46 13.98 -18.92
N GLU A 122 3.79 13.89 -17.76
CA GLU A 122 3.19 15.03 -17.07
C GLU A 122 4.22 16.09 -16.71
N GLN A 123 5.33 15.69 -16.09
CA GLN A 123 6.43 16.60 -15.76
C GLN A 123 7.20 17.12 -16.99
N SER A 124 6.88 16.63 -18.18
CA SER A 124 7.44 17.08 -19.45
C SER A 124 6.41 17.82 -20.31
N ASP A 125 5.26 18.20 -19.74
CA ASP A 125 4.17 18.88 -20.42
C ASP A 125 3.73 18.16 -21.71
N GLY A 126 3.67 16.82 -21.66
CA GLY A 126 3.30 15.99 -22.82
C GLY A 126 4.44 15.74 -23.82
N ASN A 127 5.62 16.35 -23.64
CA ASN A 127 6.76 16.15 -24.53
C ASN A 127 7.42 14.79 -24.31
N LYS A 128 7.07 13.84 -25.18
CA LYS A 128 7.56 12.45 -25.15
C LYS A 128 9.07 12.32 -25.37
N SER A 129 9.73 13.30 -25.99
CA SER A 129 11.21 13.33 -26.10
C SER A 129 11.84 13.57 -24.73
N ARG A 130 11.36 14.63 -24.07
CA ARG A 130 11.85 15.06 -22.77
C ARG A 130 11.50 14.06 -21.67
N ALA A 131 10.34 13.40 -21.77
CA ALA A 131 9.97 12.31 -20.87
C ALA A 131 10.92 11.11 -21.02
N ALA A 132 11.30 10.75 -22.24
CA ALA A 132 12.25 9.66 -22.49
C ALA A 132 13.64 9.98 -21.92
N GLU A 133 14.10 11.22 -22.09
CA GLU A 133 15.36 11.71 -21.50
C GLU A 133 15.33 11.67 -19.97
N LYS A 134 14.24 12.12 -19.34
CA LYS A 134 14.06 12.06 -17.88
C LYS A 134 14.11 10.63 -17.34
N LEU A 135 13.56 9.68 -18.09
CA LEU A 135 13.57 8.25 -17.76
C LEU A 135 14.87 7.55 -18.19
N ASN A 136 15.82 8.28 -18.79
CA ASN A 136 17.07 7.76 -19.33
C ASN A 136 16.87 6.56 -20.30
N ILE A 137 15.84 6.64 -21.14
CA ILE A 137 15.57 5.65 -22.18
C ILE A 137 15.47 6.32 -23.54
N ASN A 138 15.70 5.54 -24.61
CA ASN A 138 15.48 6.06 -25.95
C ASN A 138 13.98 6.22 -26.24
N ARG A 139 13.66 7.14 -27.17
CA ARG A 139 12.28 7.46 -27.58
C ARG A 139 11.51 6.22 -28.06
N LYS A 140 12.16 5.32 -28.81
CA LYS A 140 11.55 4.11 -29.37
C LYS A 140 11.10 3.15 -28.25
N THR A 141 11.89 3.01 -27.19
CA THR A 141 11.57 2.22 -26.00
C THR A 141 10.38 2.82 -25.26
N LEU A 142 10.33 4.15 -25.09
CA LEU A 142 9.18 4.83 -24.48
C LEU A 142 7.90 4.56 -25.25
N TYR A 143 7.89 4.76 -26.58
CA TYR A 143 6.71 4.50 -27.42
C TYR A 143 6.25 3.04 -27.36
N ARG A 144 7.18 2.08 -27.35
CA ARG A 144 6.86 0.66 -27.21
C ARG A 144 6.15 0.38 -25.88
N LYS A 145 6.66 0.95 -24.79
CA LYS A 145 6.09 0.78 -23.43
C LYS A 145 4.73 1.44 -23.28
N ILE A 146 4.54 2.65 -23.81
CA ILE A 146 3.23 3.33 -23.87
C ILE A 146 2.18 2.44 -24.53
N LYS A 147 2.52 1.84 -25.69
CA LYS A 147 1.60 0.97 -26.43
C LYS A 147 1.33 -0.33 -25.67
N TYR A 148 2.37 -0.96 -25.14
CA TYR A 148 2.25 -2.22 -24.39
C TYR A 148 1.41 -2.06 -23.12
N LEU A 149 1.60 -0.96 -22.39
CA LEU A 149 0.92 -0.66 -21.13
C LEU A 149 -0.44 0.04 -21.31
N ASN A 150 -0.87 0.27 -22.56
CA ASN A 150 -2.10 0.98 -22.93
C ASN A 150 -2.25 2.35 -22.27
N ILE A 151 -1.17 3.13 -22.21
CA ILE A 151 -1.18 4.45 -21.58
C ILE A 151 -1.96 5.42 -22.48
N PRO A 152 -3.03 6.07 -22.00
CA PRO A 152 -3.79 7.02 -22.79
C PRO A 152 -2.92 8.22 -23.14
N LEU A 153 -2.84 8.53 -24.43
CA LEU A 153 -2.16 9.72 -24.93
C LEU A 153 -3.22 10.82 -25.05
N SER A 154 -3.32 11.66 -24.02
CA SER A 154 -3.96 12.98 -24.13
C SER A 154 -3.12 13.95 -24.93
#